data_AF-A0AAD3N6P9-F1
#
_entry.id   AF-A0AAD3N6P9-F1
#
_cell.length_a   1.000
_cell.length_b   1.000
_cell.length_c   1.000
_cell.angle_alpha   90.00
_cell.angle_beta   90.00
_cell.angle_gamma   90.00
#
_symmetry.space_group_name_H-M   'P 1'
#
loop_
_entity.id
_entity.type
_entity.pdbx_description
1 polymer ?
#
loop_
_entity_poly.entity_id
_entity_poly.type
_entity_poly.pdbx_seq_one_letter_code
_entity_poly.pdbx_strand_id
1 'polypeptide(L)'
;MKPCLGKRGSGGHLDLTELIGVPLPPSVSFTPGYEGFPAYSFGPEANIGRLTKTFVPGSFYRDFAIIVTVRPANQRGGILFAITDARQKVVELGLALTPVRGGLQSILLYYTDGEQASHSHKAAAFSVPDMTDQWTRFTVVVEHDEVRLYMDCGEAERATFHRRPERLTFSHNSGIFVANAGSTGLDKFVVSA
;
A
#
# COMPACT_ATOMS: atom_id res chain seq x y z
N MET A 1 8.08 -10.84 -21.50
CA MET A 1 7.53 -11.39 -20.25
C MET A 1 6.02 -11.17 -20.23
N LYS A 2 5.21 -12.21 -19.99
CA LYS A 2 3.74 -12.05 -19.88
C LYS A 2 3.40 -11.58 -18.45
N PRO A 3 2.56 -10.56 -18.26
CA PRO A 3 2.07 -10.22 -16.93
C PRO A 3 1.27 -11.40 -16.34
N CYS A 4 1.48 -11.75 -15.06
CA CYS A 4 0.71 -12.84 -14.41
C CYS A 4 -0.81 -12.50 -14.35
N LEU A 5 -1.20 -11.23 -14.59
CA LEU A 5 -2.58 -10.80 -14.81
C LEU A 5 -2.81 -10.56 -16.32
N GLY A 6 -3.62 -11.43 -16.95
CA GLY A 6 -4.14 -11.13 -18.29
C GLY A 6 -4.93 -9.82 -18.24
N LYS A 7 -4.70 -8.91 -19.20
CA LYS A 7 -5.47 -7.66 -19.34
C LYS A 7 -6.97 -7.99 -19.37
N ARG A 8 -7.63 -7.88 -18.23
CA ARG A 8 -9.09 -7.83 -18.12
C ARG A 8 -9.48 -6.45 -17.64
N GLY A 9 -10.27 -5.78 -18.46
CA GLY A 9 -11.01 -4.58 -18.10
C GLY A 9 -10.26 -3.28 -18.33
N SER A 10 -10.87 -2.40 -19.13
CA SER A 10 -10.68 -0.95 -19.07
C SER A 10 -11.16 -0.43 -17.70
N GLY A 11 -10.43 -0.76 -16.63
CA GLY A 11 -10.60 -0.17 -15.30
C GLY A 11 -9.61 0.98 -15.11
N GLY A 12 -9.97 2.02 -14.36
CA GLY A 12 -9.05 3.11 -14.05
C GLY A 12 -7.82 2.60 -13.29
N HIS A 13 -6.63 3.09 -13.64
CA HIS A 13 -5.38 2.83 -12.94
C HIS A 13 -4.98 4.08 -12.14
N LEU A 14 -4.60 3.89 -10.88
CA LEU A 14 -4.04 4.93 -10.03
C LEU A 14 -2.58 4.61 -9.76
N ASP A 15 -1.67 5.42 -10.28
CA ASP A 15 -0.25 5.31 -9.97
C ASP A 15 0.07 6.16 -8.74
N LEU A 16 0.36 5.50 -7.61
CA LEU A 16 0.64 6.21 -6.36
C LEU A 16 1.96 6.99 -6.38
N THR A 17 2.87 6.70 -7.32
CA THR A 17 4.12 7.45 -7.43
C THR A 17 3.89 8.88 -7.94
N GLU A 18 2.75 9.15 -8.59
CA GLU A 18 2.36 10.50 -9.00
C GLU A 18 2.16 11.45 -7.80
N LEU A 19 1.92 10.92 -6.60
CA LEU A 19 1.76 11.73 -5.38
C LEU A 19 3.06 12.44 -4.97
N ILE A 20 4.22 11.91 -5.35
CA ILE A 20 5.53 12.47 -5.00
C ILE A 20 5.68 13.85 -5.62
N GLY A 21 5.33 13.96 -6.92
CA GLY A 21 5.41 15.18 -7.71
C GLY A 21 6.85 15.59 -8.05
N VAL A 22 6.96 16.65 -8.85
CA VAL A 22 8.23 17.29 -9.24
C VAL A 22 8.09 18.80 -8.98
N PRO A 23 9.08 19.47 -8.35
CA PRO A 23 10.36 18.93 -7.85
C PRO A 23 10.18 17.91 -6.71
N LEU A 24 11.18 17.04 -6.51
CA LEU A 24 11.11 16.02 -5.46
C LEU A 24 10.99 16.68 -4.08
N PRO A 25 10.11 16.18 -3.20
CA PRO A 25 10.00 16.67 -1.85
C PRO A 25 11.26 16.32 -1.03
N PRO A 26 11.50 17.01 0.11
CA PRO A 26 12.60 16.68 1.00
C PRO A 26 12.63 15.20 1.40
N SER A 27 13.84 14.66 1.54
CA SER A 27 14.06 13.25 1.89
C SER A 27 13.48 12.24 0.89
N VAL A 28 13.31 12.65 -0.37
CA VAL A 28 13.04 11.74 -1.49
C VAL A 28 14.10 11.94 -2.57
N SER A 29 14.64 10.84 -3.08
CA SER A 29 15.64 10.85 -4.16
C SER A 29 15.35 9.78 -5.21
N PHE A 30 15.97 9.93 -6.39
CA PHE A 30 15.98 8.87 -7.38
C PHE A 30 17.07 7.84 -7.07
N THR A 31 16.78 6.57 -7.35
CA THR A 31 17.72 5.46 -7.22
C THR A 31 17.48 4.43 -8.32
N PRO A 32 18.50 3.64 -8.72
CA PRO A 32 18.28 2.49 -9.59
C PRO A 32 17.30 1.50 -8.96
N GLY A 33 16.24 1.20 -9.71
CA GLY A 33 15.15 0.33 -9.31
C GLY A 33 15.30 -1.11 -9.79
N TYR A 34 14.20 -1.85 -9.65
CA TYR A 34 14.08 -3.20 -10.18
C TYR A 34 14.41 -3.23 -11.69
N GLU A 35 15.24 -4.18 -12.12
CA GLU A 35 15.70 -4.34 -13.51
C GLU A 35 16.35 -3.07 -14.13
N GLY A 36 16.82 -2.13 -13.30
CA GLY A 36 17.46 -0.89 -13.77
C GLY A 36 16.49 0.24 -14.14
N PHE A 37 15.18 0.06 -13.97
CA PHE A 37 14.20 1.14 -14.10
C PHE A 37 14.33 2.16 -12.96
N PRO A 38 13.96 3.43 -13.12
CA PRO A 38 14.04 4.41 -12.04
C PRO A 38 13.10 4.03 -10.88
N ALA A 39 13.58 4.21 -9.65
CA ALA A 39 12.80 4.08 -8.43
C ALA A 39 12.99 5.31 -7.53
N TYR A 40 12.07 5.46 -6.58
CA TYR A 40 12.16 6.47 -5.53
C TYR A 40 12.73 5.85 -4.26
N SER A 41 13.69 6.52 -3.65
CA SER A 41 14.17 6.24 -2.31
C SER A 41 13.55 7.22 -1.33
N PHE A 42 12.97 6.69 -0.26
CA PHE A 42 12.36 7.45 0.83
C PHE A 42 13.27 7.41 2.06
N GLY A 43 13.74 8.58 2.47
CA GLY A 43 14.46 8.76 3.73
C GLY A 43 13.52 8.81 4.94
N PRO A 44 14.06 8.81 6.17
CA PRO A 44 13.27 8.77 7.41
C PRO A 44 12.26 9.93 7.54
N GLU A 45 12.62 11.10 7.02
CA GLU A 45 11.79 12.31 7.09
C GLU A 45 10.87 12.50 5.87
N ALA A 46 10.80 11.52 4.97
CA ALA A 46 9.90 11.58 3.84
C ALA A 46 8.44 11.74 4.32
N ASN A 47 7.75 12.71 3.73
CA ASN A 47 6.34 12.96 4.00
C ASN A 47 5.62 13.31 2.69
N ILE A 48 5.07 12.29 2.05
CA ILE A 48 4.33 12.40 0.79
C ILE A 48 2.87 12.16 1.11
N GLY A 49 2.10 13.25 1.17
CA GLY A 49 0.67 13.24 1.42
C GLY A 49 -0.07 14.20 0.49
N ARG A 50 -1.27 13.82 0.06
CA ARG A 50 -2.18 14.65 -0.74
C ARG A 50 -3.62 14.44 -0.27
N LEU A 51 -4.53 15.33 -0.65
CA LEU A 51 -5.96 15.10 -0.44
C LEU A 51 -6.41 13.94 -1.34
N THR A 52 -7.06 12.94 -0.77
CA THR A 52 -7.49 11.74 -1.51
C THR A 52 -8.37 12.09 -2.69
N LYS A 53 -9.28 13.06 -2.55
CA LYS A 53 -10.19 13.51 -3.61
C LYS A 53 -9.50 13.97 -4.90
N THR A 54 -8.22 14.37 -4.83
CA THR A 54 -7.45 14.79 -6.00
C THR A 54 -7.12 13.60 -6.92
N PHE A 55 -6.97 12.41 -6.33
CA PHE A 55 -6.58 11.17 -7.03
C PHE A 55 -7.73 10.16 -7.13
N VAL A 56 -8.69 10.25 -6.20
CA VAL A 56 -9.88 9.41 -6.11
C VAL A 56 -11.10 10.35 -5.94
N PRO A 57 -11.60 10.97 -7.03
CA PRO A 57 -12.63 12.01 -6.95
C PRO A 57 -14.05 11.50 -6.62
N GLY A 58 -14.23 10.19 -6.42
CA GLY A 58 -15.54 9.58 -6.13
C GLY A 58 -15.40 8.31 -5.29
N SER A 59 -16.40 7.44 -5.34
CA SER A 59 -16.34 6.13 -4.70
C SER A 59 -15.18 5.31 -5.25
N PHE A 60 -14.38 4.72 -4.38
CA PHE A 60 -13.32 3.80 -4.77
C PHE A 60 -13.89 2.46 -5.23
N TYR A 61 -13.11 1.68 -5.97
CA TYR A 61 -13.57 0.38 -6.44
C TYR A 61 -13.81 -0.57 -5.25
N ARG A 62 -14.87 -1.37 -5.33
CA ARG A 62 -15.09 -2.45 -4.37
C ARG A 62 -14.05 -3.54 -4.59
N ASP A 63 -13.93 -4.02 -5.81
CA ASP A 63 -12.92 -5.02 -6.19
C ASP A 63 -11.78 -4.33 -6.92
N PHE A 64 -10.55 -4.58 -6.48
CA PHE A 64 -9.36 -3.90 -6.97
C PHE A 64 -8.10 -4.74 -6.75
N ALA A 65 -7.01 -4.34 -7.38
CA ALA A 65 -5.70 -4.92 -7.16
C ALA A 65 -4.68 -3.83 -6.83
N ILE A 66 -3.81 -4.11 -5.88
CA ILE A 66 -2.66 -3.29 -5.52
C ILE A 66 -1.41 -4.02 -6.00
N ILE A 67 -0.64 -3.40 -6.88
CA ILE A 67 0.63 -3.94 -7.38
C ILE A 67 1.75 -3.15 -6.73
N VAL A 68 2.69 -3.83 -6.09
CA VAL A 68 3.82 -3.20 -5.40
C VAL A 68 5.12 -3.77 -5.92
N THR A 69 6.09 -2.89 -6.18
CA THR A 69 7.49 -3.25 -6.38
C THR A 69 8.32 -2.45 -5.38
N VAL A 70 9.03 -3.14 -4.49
CA VAL A 70 9.60 -2.55 -3.28
C VAL A 70 10.92 -3.23 -2.92
N ARG A 71 11.82 -2.47 -2.29
CA ARG A 71 13.06 -2.96 -1.66
C ARG A 71 13.21 -2.30 -0.29
N PRO A 72 12.77 -2.95 0.81
CA PRO A 72 12.95 -2.42 2.17
C PRO A 72 14.43 -2.29 2.52
N ALA A 73 14.84 -1.19 3.14
CA ALA A 73 16.24 -0.99 3.55
C ALA A 73 16.58 -1.55 4.93
N ASN A 74 15.57 -2.00 5.68
CA ASN A 74 15.76 -2.60 6.99
C ASN A 74 14.57 -3.49 7.36
N GLN A 75 14.77 -4.28 8.42
CA GLN A 75 13.84 -5.26 8.95
C GLN A 75 12.68 -4.69 9.78
N ARG A 76 12.50 -3.35 9.86
CA ARG A 76 11.44 -2.75 10.69
C ARG A 76 10.06 -2.79 10.04
N GLY A 77 10.00 -2.96 8.71
CA GLY A 77 8.74 -2.85 7.96
C GLY A 77 8.28 -1.40 7.83
N GLY A 78 6.96 -1.19 7.75
CA GLY A 78 6.33 0.13 7.66
C GLY A 78 5.21 0.21 6.62
N ILE A 79 4.52 1.35 6.59
CA ILE A 79 3.42 1.62 5.67
C ILE A 79 3.94 1.89 4.25
N LEU A 80 3.51 1.08 3.28
CA LEU A 80 3.82 1.27 1.86
C LEU A 80 2.95 2.39 1.26
N PHE A 81 1.65 2.35 1.55
CA PHE A 81 0.72 3.45 1.30
C PHE A 81 -0.46 3.40 2.27
N ALA A 82 -1.11 4.53 2.46
CA ALA A 82 -2.34 4.61 3.24
C ALA A 82 -3.27 5.70 2.72
N ILE A 83 -4.56 5.43 2.77
CA ILE A 83 -5.65 6.40 2.76
C ILE A 83 -6.19 6.47 4.19
N THR A 84 -6.19 7.66 4.77
CA THR A 84 -6.64 7.90 6.14
C THR A 84 -7.89 8.74 6.18
N ASP A 85 -8.65 8.64 7.27
CA ASP A 85 -9.73 9.57 7.56
C ASP A 85 -9.24 11.04 7.64
N ALA A 86 -10.17 11.98 7.65
CA ALA A 86 -9.86 13.41 7.68
C ALA A 86 -9.04 13.86 8.91
N ARG A 87 -9.11 13.11 10.02
CA ARG A 87 -8.34 13.40 11.23
C ARG A 87 -7.00 12.67 11.27
N GLN A 88 -6.70 11.85 10.26
CA GLN A 88 -5.52 11.00 10.17
C GLN A 88 -5.33 10.12 11.43
N LYS A 89 -6.42 9.57 11.95
CA LYS A 89 -6.45 8.64 13.09
C LYS A 89 -6.65 7.20 12.65
N VAL A 90 -7.36 7.00 11.54
CA VAL A 90 -7.72 5.67 11.03
C VAL A 90 -7.26 5.53 9.60
N VAL A 91 -6.65 4.38 9.29
CA VAL A 91 -6.37 3.96 7.92
C VAL A 91 -7.63 3.29 7.37
N GLU A 92 -8.27 3.95 6.41
CA GLU A 92 -9.45 3.47 5.71
C GLU A 92 -9.07 2.38 4.69
N LEU A 93 -7.94 2.56 4.01
CA LEU A 93 -7.35 1.57 3.11
C LEU A 93 -5.83 1.72 3.13
N GLY A 94 -5.07 0.64 3.22
CA GLY A 94 -3.61 0.75 3.19
C GLY A 94 -2.91 -0.58 3.15
N LEU A 95 -1.61 -0.53 2.91
CA LEU A 95 -0.76 -1.71 2.85
C LEU A 95 0.52 -1.46 3.65
N ALA A 96 0.93 -2.45 4.45
CA ALA A 96 2.11 -2.36 5.28
C ALA A 96 2.93 -3.65 5.25
N LEU A 97 4.20 -3.52 5.60
CA LEU A 97 5.05 -4.64 5.99
C LEU A 97 5.22 -4.65 7.51
N THR A 98 5.13 -5.81 8.15
CA THR A 98 5.48 -5.92 9.58
C THR A 98 6.99 -5.96 9.78
N PRO A 99 7.48 -5.72 11.00
CA PRO A 99 8.85 -6.05 11.36
C PRO A 99 9.15 -7.53 11.12
N VAL A 100 10.37 -7.83 10.71
CA VAL A 100 10.85 -9.20 10.52
C VAL A 100 11.08 -9.86 11.88
N ARG A 101 10.57 -11.07 12.05
CA ARG A 101 10.79 -11.92 13.24
C ARG A 101 11.03 -13.36 12.79
N GLY A 102 12.17 -13.93 13.19
CA GLY A 102 12.52 -15.30 12.82
C GLY A 102 12.65 -15.52 11.30
N GLY A 103 13.09 -14.50 10.56
CA GLY A 103 13.25 -14.57 9.09
C GLY A 103 11.95 -14.43 8.30
N LEU A 104 10.82 -14.17 8.97
CA LEU A 104 9.51 -13.94 8.36
C LEU A 104 9.01 -12.54 8.66
N GLN A 105 8.20 -12.01 7.76
CA GLN A 105 7.41 -10.79 7.94
C GLN A 105 6.03 -11.00 7.32
N SER A 106 5.13 -10.03 7.46
CA SER A 106 3.81 -10.09 6.85
C SER A 106 3.51 -8.89 5.97
N ILE A 107 2.86 -9.16 4.84
CA ILE A 107 2.15 -8.15 4.06
C ILE A 107 0.77 -7.99 4.68
N LEU A 108 0.49 -6.81 5.22
CA LEU A 108 -0.77 -6.46 5.88
C LEU A 108 -1.63 -5.57 5.01
N LEU A 109 -2.87 -5.98 4.78
CA LEU A 109 -3.90 -5.12 4.22
C LEU A 109 -4.73 -4.49 5.35
N TYR A 110 -4.76 -3.16 5.38
CA TYR A 110 -5.74 -2.40 6.14
C TYR A 110 -6.95 -2.12 5.27
N TYR A 111 -8.13 -2.40 5.79
CA TYR A 111 -9.40 -2.11 5.13
C TYR A 111 -10.44 -1.81 6.22
N THR A 112 -10.86 -0.56 6.31
CA THR A 112 -11.82 -0.08 7.31
C THR A 112 -12.95 0.62 6.58
N ASP A 113 -14.13 -0.01 6.56
CA ASP A 113 -15.34 0.43 5.84
C ASP A 113 -16.50 0.82 6.77
N GLY A 114 -16.24 0.85 8.08
CA GLY A 114 -17.17 1.31 9.08
C GLY A 114 -17.23 2.84 9.13
N GLU A 115 -18.43 3.40 9.11
CA GLU A 115 -18.63 4.82 9.44
C GLU A 115 -18.14 5.08 10.86
N GLN A 116 -17.34 6.13 11.04
CA GLN A 116 -16.82 6.56 12.35
C GLN A 116 -16.01 5.50 13.10
N ALA A 117 -15.29 4.63 12.38
CA ALA A 117 -14.38 3.67 12.98
C ALA A 117 -13.42 4.36 13.97
N SER A 118 -13.20 3.74 15.13
CA SER A 118 -12.31 4.27 16.17
C SER A 118 -10.85 3.82 15.99
N HIS A 119 -10.61 2.80 15.16
CA HIS A 119 -9.30 2.19 14.91
C HIS A 119 -9.22 1.60 13.49
N SER A 120 -8.00 1.49 12.97
CA SER A 120 -7.71 0.84 11.69
C SER A 120 -7.91 -0.68 11.77
N HIS A 121 -8.67 -1.26 10.84
CA HIS A 121 -8.91 -2.69 10.79
C HIS A 121 -7.94 -3.41 9.84
N LYS A 122 -7.39 -4.55 10.28
CA LYS A 122 -6.51 -5.42 9.49
C LYS A 122 -7.36 -6.51 8.84
N ALA A 123 -7.56 -6.40 7.53
CA ALA A 123 -8.39 -7.33 6.77
C ALA A 123 -7.66 -8.62 6.40
N ALA A 124 -6.34 -8.54 6.13
CA ALA A 124 -5.55 -9.71 5.78
C ALA A 124 -4.09 -9.54 6.22
N ALA A 125 -3.45 -10.69 6.47
CA ALA A 125 -2.04 -10.80 6.80
C ALA A 125 -1.48 -12.05 6.13
N PHE A 126 -0.49 -11.89 5.26
CA PHE A 126 0.17 -13.00 4.56
C PHE A 126 1.62 -13.09 5.02
N SER A 127 2.03 -14.26 5.49
CA SER A 127 3.39 -14.49 6.00
C SER A 127 4.33 -14.78 4.84
N VAL A 128 5.38 -13.96 4.70
CA VAL A 128 6.37 -14.06 3.62
C VAL A 128 7.80 -14.05 4.19
N PRO A 129 8.78 -14.57 3.46
CA PRO A 129 10.19 -14.42 3.83
C PRO A 129 10.62 -12.96 3.97
N ASP A 130 11.69 -12.73 4.72
CA ASP A 130 12.37 -11.43 4.78
C ASP A 130 12.74 -10.95 3.36
N MET A 131 12.32 -9.73 3.01
CA MET A 131 12.56 -9.06 1.73
C MET A 131 13.62 -7.95 1.84
N THR A 132 14.24 -7.78 3.01
CA THR A 132 15.21 -6.72 3.27
C THR A 132 16.34 -6.75 2.24
N ASP A 133 16.67 -5.57 1.69
CA ASP A 133 17.67 -5.36 0.64
C ASP A 133 17.44 -6.11 -0.67
N GLN A 134 16.26 -6.72 -0.87
CA GLN A 134 15.88 -7.43 -2.07
C GLN A 134 14.72 -6.71 -2.77
N TRP A 135 14.80 -6.59 -4.09
CA TRP A 135 13.65 -6.15 -4.86
C TRP A 135 12.61 -7.26 -4.91
N THR A 136 11.41 -6.94 -4.45
CA THR A 136 10.27 -7.87 -4.49
C THR A 136 9.09 -7.21 -5.14
N ARG A 137 8.40 -7.97 -6.00
CA ARG A 137 7.15 -7.57 -6.63
C ARG A 137 6.04 -8.52 -6.23
N PHE A 138 4.93 -7.96 -5.76
CA PHE A 138 3.77 -8.74 -5.37
C PHE A 138 2.47 -7.99 -5.72
N THR A 139 1.37 -8.74 -5.79
CA THR A 139 0.04 -8.19 -6.07
C THR A 139 -0.94 -8.66 -5.01
N VAL A 140 -1.64 -7.71 -4.37
CA VAL A 140 -2.76 -7.99 -3.47
C VAL A 140 -4.05 -7.71 -4.22
N VAL A 141 -4.86 -8.73 -4.46
CA VAL A 141 -6.17 -8.63 -5.12
C VAL A 141 -7.25 -8.73 -4.07
N VAL A 142 -8.16 -7.77 -4.06
CA VAL A 142 -9.36 -7.79 -3.22
C VAL A 142 -10.56 -8.01 -4.14
N GLU A 143 -11.25 -9.12 -3.96
CA GLU A 143 -12.39 -9.51 -4.79
C GLU A 143 -13.46 -10.17 -3.91
N HIS A 144 -14.70 -9.66 -3.95
CA HIS A 144 -15.76 -10.08 -3.01
C HIS A 144 -15.28 -9.99 -1.57
N ASP A 145 -15.36 -11.05 -0.77
CA ASP A 145 -14.97 -11.04 0.64
C ASP A 145 -13.64 -11.78 0.84
N GLU A 146 -12.81 -11.77 -0.20
CA GLU A 146 -11.52 -12.47 -0.25
C GLU A 146 -10.39 -11.51 -0.65
N VAL A 147 -9.25 -11.70 -0.02
CA VAL A 147 -7.97 -11.10 -0.36
C VAL A 147 -7.03 -12.20 -0.83
N ARG A 148 -6.39 -11.98 -1.98
CA ARG A 148 -5.41 -12.88 -2.59
C ARG A 148 -4.06 -12.20 -2.71
N LEU A 149 -3.00 -12.87 -2.25
CA LEU A 149 -1.63 -12.45 -2.50
C LEU A 149 -1.02 -13.29 -3.62
N TYR A 150 -0.50 -12.62 -4.64
CA TYR A 150 0.28 -13.24 -5.71
C TYR A 150 1.75 -12.80 -5.61
N MET A 151 2.63 -13.78 -5.47
CA MET A 151 4.09 -13.61 -5.51
C MET A 151 4.71 -14.62 -6.47
N ASP A 152 5.75 -14.21 -7.20
CA ASP A 152 6.60 -15.07 -8.05
C ASP A 152 5.85 -16.00 -9.03
N CYS A 153 4.65 -15.57 -9.48
CA CYS A 153 3.67 -16.35 -10.24
C CYS A 153 3.37 -17.76 -9.64
N GLY A 154 3.51 -17.95 -8.32
CA GLY A 154 3.06 -19.14 -7.60
C GLY A 154 1.54 -19.17 -7.37
N GLU A 155 1.07 -20.18 -6.62
CA GLU A 155 -0.32 -20.22 -6.15
C GLU A 155 -0.60 -19.06 -5.20
N ALA A 156 -1.77 -18.44 -5.34
CA ALA A 156 -2.14 -17.31 -4.48
C ALA A 156 -2.54 -17.78 -3.08
N GLU A 157 -1.90 -17.21 -2.06
CA GLU A 157 -2.40 -17.28 -0.69
C GLU A 157 -3.70 -16.48 -0.58
N ARG A 158 -4.63 -16.96 0.23
CA ARG A 158 -5.98 -16.37 0.36
C ARG A 158 -6.36 -16.15 1.81
N ALA A 159 -7.01 -15.04 2.08
CA ALA A 159 -7.65 -14.75 3.35
C ALA A 159 -9.06 -14.23 3.07
N THR A 160 -10.04 -14.68 3.85
CA THR A 160 -11.39 -14.11 3.82
C THR A 160 -11.51 -13.02 4.87
N PHE A 161 -12.31 -12.01 4.59
CA PHE A 161 -12.58 -10.90 5.51
C PHE A 161 -14.00 -10.40 5.32
N HIS A 162 -14.56 -9.78 6.35
CA HIS A 162 -15.89 -9.19 6.23
C HIS A 162 -15.78 -7.74 5.78
N ARG A 163 -16.61 -7.36 4.81
CA ARG A 163 -16.80 -5.97 4.40
C ARG A 163 -18.21 -5.74 3.90
N ARG A 164 -18.57 -4.47 3.85
CA ARG A 164 -19.83 -3.97 3.30
C ARG A 164 -19.93 -4.26 1.79
N PRO A 165 -21.15 -4.48 1.27
CA PRO A 165 -21.37 -4.68 -0.16
C PRO A 165 -21.18 -3.39 -0.97
N GLU A 166 -21.21 -2.22 -0.33
CA GLU A 166 -20.96 -0.94 -0.98
C GLU A 166 -19.48 -0.72 -1.33
N ARG A 167 -19.26 0.25 -2.22
CA ARG A 167 -17.91 0.74 -2.54
C ARG A 167 -17.35 1.54 -1.37
N LEU A 168 -16.03 1.50 -1.19
CA LEU A 168 -15.37 2.40 -0.25
C LEU A 168 -15.59 3.86 -0.66
N THR A 169 -15.92 4.70 0.31
CA THR A 169 -16.01 6.14 0.15
C THR A 169 -15.10 6.81 1.15
N PHE A 170 -14.28 7.73 0.68
CA PHE A 170 -13.37 8.48 1.55
C PHE A 170 -13.94 9.86 1.85
N SER A 171 -13.74 10.33 3.07
CA SER A 171 -14.19 11.66 3.48
C SER A 171 -13.54 12.77 2.64
N HIS A 172 -14.19 13.93 2.48
CA HIS A 172 -13.68 15.00 1.61
C HIS A 172 -12.26 15.49 1.95
N ASN A 173 -11.87 15.38 3.23
CA ASN A 173 -10.59 15.81 3.75
C ASN A 173 -9.67 14.62 4.11
N SER A 174 -10.00 13.41 3.66
CA SER A 174 -9.13 12.24 3.80
C SER A 174 -7.78 12.51 3.13
N GLY A 175 -6.73 11.91 3.69
CA GLY A 175 -5.38 11.99 3.15
C GLY A 175 -5.01 10.70 2.44
N ILE A 176 -4.26 10.79 1.35
CA ILE A 176 -3.58 9.67 0.70
C ILE A 176 -2.07 9.87 0.79
N PHE A 177 -1.35 8.82 1.18
CA PHE A 177 0.06 8.87 1.54
C PHE A 177 0.85 7.71 0.94
N VAL A 178 2.13 7.95 0.65
CA VAL A 178 3.11 6.94 0.23
C VAL A 178 4.26 6.90 1.23
N ALA A 179 4.72 5.69 1.56
CA ALA A 179 5.77 5.41 2.55
C ALA A 179 5.46 5.89 3.99
N ASN A 180 4.23 6.33 4.27
CA ASN A 180 3.77 6.76 5.58
C ASN A 180 2.23 6.71 5.65
N ALA A 181 1.66 7.02 6.82
CA ALA A 181 0.22 7.11 7.04
C ALA A 181 -0.17 8.41 7.78
N GLY A 182 0.41 9.54 7.38
CA GLY A 182 0.14 10.84 8.00
C GLY A 182 0.43 10.83 9.51
N SER A 183 -0.51 11.36 10.30
CA SER A 183 -0.42 11.43 11.77
C SER A 183 -1.05 10.24 12.51
N THR A 184 -1.29 9.10 11.85
CA THR A 184 -1.89 7.91 12.49
C THR A 184 -0.99 7.25 13.55
N GLY A 185 0.30 7.59 13.58
CA GLY A 185 1.28 6.99 14.48
C GLY A 185 1.78 5.62 14.03
N LEU A 186 1.37 5.14 12.85
CA LEU A 186 1.92 3.92 12.24
C LEU A 186 3.33 4.19 11.70
N ASP A 187 4.19 3.17 11.79
CA ASP A 187 5.58 3.26 11.38
C ASP A 187 5.71 3.60 9.88
N LYS A 188 6.54 4.60 9.59
CA LYS A 188 6.88 4.99 8.22
C LYS A 188 7.76 3.92 7.57
N PHE A 189 7.60 3.75 6.27
CA PHE A 189 8.46 2.88 5.47
C PHE A 189 9.72 3.63 5.06
N VAL A 190 10.89 3.05 5.37
CA VAL A 190 12.20 3.67 5.13
C VAL A 190 13.00 2.85 4.13
N VAL A 191 13.50 3.50 3.09
CA VAL A 191 14.23 2.89 1.95
C VAL A 191 15.69 3.36 1.87
N SER A 192 16.10 4.32 2.69
CA SER A 192 17.51 4.67 2.90
C SER A 192 17.81 4.93 4.36
N ALA A 193 18.92 4.38 4.86
CA ALA A 193 19.48 4.68 6.18
C ALA A 193 20.18 6.04 6.20
#